data_AF-A0A952VHJ5-F1
#
_entry.id   AF-A0A952VHJ5-F1
#
_cell.length_a   1.000
_cell.length_b   1.000
_cell.length_c   1.000
_cell.angle_alpha   90.00
_cell.angle_beta   90.00
_cell.angle_gamma   90.00
#
_symmetry.space_group_name_H-M   'P 1'
#
loop_
_entity.id
_entity.type
_entity.pdbx_description
1 polymer ?
#
loop_
_entity_poly.entity_id
_entity_poly.type
_entity_poly.pdbx_seq_one_letter_code
_entity_poly.pdbx_strand_id
1 'polypeptide(L)'
;MMADEIRILGFAGSLRKQSYNRSSLRAAVDLVPAGITLETFDLAGIPLFNQDHEGEPPAAVRQFKSAISAADAILIVTPEY
;
A
#
# COMPACT_ATOMS: atom_id res chain seq x y z
N MET A 1 -10.78 28.11 -0.57
CA MET A 1 -9.74 27.16 -0.98
C MET A 1 -10.00 25.90 -0.18
N MET A 2 -10.54 24.85 -0.82
CA MET A 2 -10.67 23.56 -0.14
C MET A 2 -9.24 23.07 0.08
N ALA A 3 -8.89 22.68 1.31
CA ALA A 3 -7.57 22.11 1.57
C ALA A 3 -7.39 20.89 0.66
N ASP A 4 -6.24 20.77 0.00
CA ASP A 4 -5.94 19.57 -0.79
C ASP A 4 -6.02 18.34 0.13
N GLU A 5 -6.81 17.36 -0.29
CA GLU A 5 -6.99 16.09 0.40
C GLU A 5 -5.70 15.28 0.34
N ILE A 6 -5.15 14.90 1.49
CA ILE A 6 -3.92 14.10 1.56
C ILE A 6 -4.27 12.64 1.30
N ARG A 7 -3.64 12.03 0.31
CA ARG A 7 -3.83 10.61 -0.04
C ARG A 7 -2.70 9.76 0.50
N ILE A 8 -3.01 8.81 1.37
CA ILE A 8 -2.07 7.85 1.93
C ILE A 8 -2.29 6.50 1.26
N LEU A 9 -1.20 5.86 0.81
CA LEU A 9 -1.22 4.45 0.42
C LEU A 9 -0.73 3.58 1.58
N GLY A 10 -1.55 2.65 2.05
CA GLY A 10 -1.20 1.70 3.08
C GLY A 10 -1.07 0.28 2.57
N PHE A 11 -0.10 -0.49 3.09
CA PHE A 11 -0.02 -1.93 2.82
C PHE A 11 0.58 -2.69 4.00
N ALA A 12 0.15 -3.95 4.13
CA ALA A 12 0.64 -4.83 5.18
C ALA A 12 1.76 -5.75 4.67
N GLY A 13 2.88 -5.81 5.39
CA GLY A 13 4.04 -6.67 5.09
C GLY A 13 3.82 -8.17 5.32
N SER A 14 2.57 -8.62 5.45
CA SER A 14 2.22 -10.02 5.71
C SER A 14 1.11 -10.50 4.79
N LEU A 15 1.36 -11.64 4.15
CA LEU A 15 0.44 -12.29 3.21
C LEU A 15 -0.51 -13.31 3.87
N ARG A 16 -0.37 -13.56 5.18
CA ARG A 16 -1.27 -14.48 5.90
C ARG A 16 -2.69 -13.92 5.91
N LYS A 17 -3.67 -14.79 5.64
CA LYS A 17 -5.10 -14.45 5.66
C LYS A 17 -5.55 -13.80 6.98
N GLN A 18 -5.01 -14.24 8.10
CA GLN A 18 -5.31 -13.72 9.46
C GLN A 18 -4.15 -12.87 10.01
N SER A 19 -3.59 -11.98 9.19
CA SER A 19 -2.52 -11.09 9.62
C SER A 19 -3.03 -10.02 10.57
N TYR A 20 -2.42 -9.91 11.77
CA TYR A 20 -2.68 -8.78 12.66
C TYR A 20 -2.30 -7.44 12.04
N ASN A 21 -1.27 -7.39 11.19
CA ASN A 21 -0.88 -6.17 10.46
C ASN A 21 -1.96 -5.73 9.46
N ARG A 22 -2.63 -6.67 8.78
CA ARG A 22 -3.80 -6.34 7.94
C ARG A 22 -4.96 -5.82 8.80
N SER A 23 -5.19 -6.40 9.97
CA SER A 23 -6.21 -5.91 10.91
C SER A 23 -5.92 -4.48 11.39
N SER A 24 -4.67 -4.19 11.78
CA SER A 24 -4.24 -2.84 12.18
C SER A 24 -4.38 -1.84 11.03
N LEU A 25 -4.02 -2.23 9.80
CA LEU A 25 -4.18 -1.38 8.62
C LEU A 25 -5.67 -1.07 8.36
N ARG A 26 -6.57 -2.05 8.50
CA ARG A 26 -8.02 -1.81 8.38
C ARG A 26 -8.53 -0.84 9.45
N ALA A 27 -8.09 -0.99 10.69
CA ALA A 27 -8.44 -0.05 11.75
C ALA A 27 -7.92 1.37 11.46
N ALA A 28 -6.74 1.50 10.86
CA ALA A 28 -6.20 2.81 10.47
C ALA A 28 -7.06 3.52 9.40
N VAL A 29 -7.66 2.77 8.46
CA VAL A 29 -8.58 3.33 7.45
C VAL A 29 -9.78 4.01 8.13
N ASP A 30 -10.32 3.40 9.18
CA ASP A 30 -11.49 3.93 9.90
C ASP A 30 -11.15 5.13 10.81
N LEU A 31 -9.86 5.38 11.07
CA LEU A 31 -9.38 6.38 12.03
C LEU A 31 -8.72 7.61 11.37
N VAL A 32 -8.69 7.69 10.04
CA VAL A 32 -8.13 8.86 9.36
C VAL A 32 -8.93 10.13 9.69
N PRO A 33 -8.27 11.27 9.95
CA PRO A 33 -8.96 12.53 10.21
C PRO A 33 -9.56 13.10 8.91
N ALA A 34 -10.43 14.10 9.05
CA ALA A 34 -10.99 14.80 7.89
C ALA A 34 -9.89 15.43 7.03
N GLY A 35 -10.05 15.35 5.70
CA GLY A 35 -9.06 15.84 4.73
C GLY A 35 -7.92 14.85 4.44
N ILE A 36 -8.01 13.62 4.96
CA ILE A 36 -7.07 12.53 4.66
C ILE A 36 -7.84 11.30 4.20
N THR A 37 -7.34 10.65 3.15
CA THR A 37 -7.78 9.31 2.73
C THR A 37 -6.65 8.32 2.91
N LEU A 38 -6.99 7.08 3.28
CA LEU A 38 -6.07 5.96 3.33
C LEU A 38 -6.60 4.83 2.43
N GLU A 39 -5.98 4.66 1.27
CA GLU A 39 -6.23 3.54 0.38
C GLU A 39 -5.31 2.37 0.73
N THR A 40 -5.77 1.13 0.51
CA THR A 40 -4.96 -0.06 0.83
C THR A 40 -4.55 -0.83 -0.42
N PHE A 41 -3.34 -1.37 -0.42
CA PHE A 41 -2.81 -2.22 -1.47
C PHE A 41 -2.48 -3.62 -0.92
N ASP A 42 -2.94 -4.67 -1.58
CA ASP A 42 -2.55 -6.05 -1.25
C ASP A 42 -1.28 -6.44 -2.02
N LEU A 43 -0.22 -6.78 -1.30
CA LEU A 43 1.05 -7.22 -1.89
C LEU A 43 0.97 -8.65 -2.45
N ALA A 44 -0.12 -9.38 -2.22
CA ALA A 44 -0.31 -10.71 -2.78
C ALA A 44 -0.26 -10.68 -4.31
N GLY A 45 0.61 -11.49 -4.91
CA GLY A 45 0.78 -11.57 -6.36
C GLY A 45 1.86 -10.65 -6.93
N ILE A 46 2.50 -9.80 -6.13
CA ILE A 46 3.76 -9.16 -6.53
C ILE A 46 4.86 -10.25 -6.57
N PRO A 47 5.50 -10.50 -7.73
CA PRO A 47 6.56 -11.50 -7.81
C PRO A 47 7.83 -11.03 -7.10
N LEU A 48 8.70 -11.97 -6.76
CA LEU A 48 10.07 -11.65 -6.37
C LEU A 48 10.77 -10.87 -7.49
N PHE A 49 11.70 -10.00 -7.10
CA PHE A 49 12.49 -9.23 -8.04
C PHE A 49 13.24 -10.16 -9.00
N ASN A 50 13.18 -9.83 -10.30
CA ASN A 50 14.00 -10.41 -11.35
C ASN A 50 14.43 -9.29 -12.30
N GLN A 51 15.74 -9.13 -12.48
CA GLN A 51 16.32 -8.05 -13.30
C GLN A 51 15.96 -8.18 -14.79
N ASP A 52 15.70 -9.40 -15.27
CA ASP A 52 15.25 -9.63 -16.67
C ASP A 52 13.94 -8.93 -16.99
N HIS A 53 13.12 -8.62 -15.97
CA HIS A 53 11.83 -7.95 -16.13
C HIS A 53 11.90 -6.43 -15.97
N GLU A 54 13.08 -5.81 -15.85
CA GLU A 54 13.18 -4.35 -15.65
C GLU A 54 12.63 -3.54 -16.83
N GLY A 55 12.85 -4.01 -18.06
CA GLY A 55 12.36 -3.36 -19.28
C GLY A 55 10.84 -3.43 -19.43
N GLU A 56 10.21 -4.48 -18.90
CA GLU A 56 8.76 -4.65 -18.88
C GLU A 56 8.29 -5.25 -17.54
N PRO A 57 8.17 -4.43 -16.48
CA PRO A 57 7.85 -4.93 -15.15
C PRO A 57 6.46 -5.60 -15.12
N PRO A 58 6.23 -6.68 -14.36
CA PRO A 58 4.94 -7.34 -14.30
C PRO A 58 3.79 -6.39 -13.91
N ALA A 59 2.56 -6.70 -14.34
CA ALA A 59 1.41 -5.82 -14.14
C ALA A 59 1.20 -5.42 -12.67
N ALA A 60 1.32 -6.36 -11.72
CA ALA A 60 1.20 -6.09 -10.29
C ALA A 60 2.28 -5.09 -9.79
N VAL A 61 3.51 -5.18 -10.31
CA VAL A 61 4.59 -4.24 -9.98
C VAL A 61 4.28 -2.86 -10.53
N ARG A 62 3.79 -2.75 -11.77
CA ARG A 62 3.40 -1.47 -12.39
C ARG A 62 2.24 -0.82 -11.64
N GLN A 63 1.23 -1.60 -11.24
CA GLN A 63 0.10 -1.12 -10.43
C GLN A 63 0.57 -0.60 -9.08
N PHE A 64 1.43 -1.35 -8.37
CA PHE A 64 1.97 -0.92 -7.09
C PHE A 64 2.79 0.37 -7.21
N LYS A 65 3.66 0.47 -8.22
CA LYS A 65 4.42 1.69 -8.52
C LYS A 65 3.49 2.87 -8.82
N SER A 66 2.45 2.66 -9.62
CA SER A 66 1.46 3.70 -9.92
C SER A 66 0.71 4.17 -8.68
N ALA A 67 0.33 3.26 -7.79
CA ALA A 67 -0.34 3.60 -6.54
C ALA A 67 0.60 4.41 -5.62
N ILE A 68 1.87 4.00 -5.50
CA ILE A 68 2.89 4.76 -4.75
C ILE A 68 3.05 6.17 -5.32
N SER A 69 3.19 6.31 -6.64
CA SER A 69 3.38 7.62 -7.28
C SER A 69 2.18 8.55 -7.18
N ALA A 70 0.98 8.01 -6.98
CA ALA A 70 -0.24 8.80 -6.79
C ALA A 70 -0.46 9.25 -5.35
N ALA A 71 0.25 8.67 -4.37
CA ALA A 71 0.08 8.96 -2.96
C ALA A 71 1.02 10.07 -2.48
N ASP A 72 0.55 10.86 -1.52
CA ASP A 72 1.32 11.91 -0.85
C ASP A 72 2.15 11.33 0.32
N ALA A 73 1.70 10.21 0.89
CA ALA A 73 2.38 9.49 1.95
C ALA A 73 2.16 7.97 1.86
N ILE A 74 3.03 7.21 2.55
CA ILE A 74 2.98 5.75 2.60
C ILE A 74 2.90 5.29 4.05
N LEU A 75 1.96 4.38 4.36
CA LEU A 75 1.86 3.68 5.63
C LEU A 75 2.28 2.21 5.47
N ILE A 76 3.44 1.85 6.01
CA ILE A 76 3.94 0.48 5.99
C ILE A 76 3.62 -0.20 7.32
N VAL A 77 2.82 -1.26 7.29
CA VAL A 77 2.44 -2.03 8.49
C VAL A 77 3.07 -3.41 8.41
N THR A 78 4.23 -3.61 9.03
CA THR A 78 5.05 -4.83 8.85
C THR A 78 5.19 -5.64 10.14
N PRO A 79 5.12 -6.98 10.09
CA PRO A 79 5.63 -7.79 11.20
C PRO A 79 7.15 -7.67 11.28
N GLU A 80 7.71 -8.22 12.36
CA GLU A 80 9.14 -8.50 12.51
C GLU A 80 9.34 -10.02 12.34
N TYR A 81 10.36 -10.42 11.59
CA TYR A 81 10.79 -11.81 11.39
C TYR A 81 12.18 -12.00 11.97
#